data_AF-A0A937CPX0-F1
#
_entry.id   AF-A0A937CPX0-F1
#
_cell.length_a   1.000
_cell.length_b   1.000
_cell.length_c   1.000
_cell.angle_alpha   90.00
_cell.angle_beta   90.00
_cell.angle_gamma   90.00
#
_symmetry.space_group_name_H-M   'P 1'
#
loop_
_entity.id
_entity.type
_entity.pdbx_description
1 polymer ?
#
loop_
_entity_poly.entity_id
_entity_poly.type
_entity_poly.pdbx_seq_one_letter_code
_entity_poly.pdbx_strand_id
1 'polypeptide(L)'
;MTTTPLNLWFDLSRLAFESNMVVALRMVRLAGGDQKAWSEAQLMVSEKVQTAMALAVENSFALAGGKSMNAIGSHSVAKYRTAVRKNHERLSR
;
A
#
# COMPACT_ATOMS: atom_id res chain seq x y z
N MET A 1 -7.28 18.82 4.76
CA MET A 1 -6.81 19.33 3.47
C MET A 1 -7.75 18.80 2.40
N THR A 2 -8.45 19.66 1.68
CA THR A 2 -9.33 19.28 0.58
C THR A 2 -8.49 18.73 -0.58
N THR A 3 -8.57 17.42 -0.82
CA THR A 3 -7.92 16.75 -1.95
C THR A 3 -8.59 17.23 -3.23
N THR A 4 -7.88 18.08 -4.00
CA THR A 4 -8.28 18.41 -5.35
C THR A 4 -8.18 17.16 -6.24
N PRO A 5 -9.06 17.00 -7.24
CA PRO A 5 -9.03 15.85 -8.15
C PRO A 5 -7.65 15.62 -8.79
N LEU A 6 -6.94 16.71 -9.11
CA LEU A 6 -5.56 16.69 -9.62
C LEU A 6 -4.57 16.07 -8.63
N ASN A 7 -4.58 16.48 -7.36
CA ASN A 7 -3.67 15.95 -6.35
C ASN A 7 -3.93 14.46 -6.09
N LEU A 8 -5.21 14.05 -6.05
CA LEU A 8 -5.58 12.65 -5.93
C LEU A 8 -5.09 11.84 -7.15
N TRP A 9 -5.26 12.38 -8.37
CA TRP A 9 -4.77 11.75 -9.58
C TRP A 9 -3.24 11.54 -9.53
N PHE A 10 -2.48 12.57 -9.18
CA PHE A 10 -1.02 12.46 -9.01
C PHE A 10 -0.63 11.42 -7.95
N ASP A 11 -1.32 11.39 -6.82
CA ASP A 11 -1.08 10.42 -5.75
C ASP A 11 -1.35 8.98 -6.20
N LEU A 12 -2.43 8.76 -6.94
CA LEU A 12 -2.78 7.45 -7.50
C LEU A 12 -1.81 7.02 -8.61
N SER A 13 -1.42 7.93 -9.51
CA SER A 13 -0.43 7.65 -10.56
C SER A 13 0.93 7.26 -9.95
N ARG A 14 1.36 7.98 -8.91
CA ARG A 14 2.58 7.65 -8.18
C ARG A 14 2.46 6.31 -7.46
N LEU A 15 1.34 6.04 -6.79
CA LEU A 15 1.08 4.75 -6.17
C LEU A 15 1.14 3.61 -7.19
N ALA A 16 0.54 3.80 -8.38
CA ALA A 16 0.55 2.81 -9.45
C ALA A 16 1.98 2.54 -9.95
N PHE A 17 2.78 3.57 -10.15
CA PHE A 17 4.18 3.44 -10.56
C PHE A 17 5.02 2.68 -9.52
N GLU A 18 4.97 3.11 -8.25
CA GLU A 18 5.71 2.46 -7.15
C GLU A 18 5.24 0.99 -6.96
N SER A 19 3.95 0.71 -7.15
CA SER A 19 3.41 -0.66 -7.07
C SER A 19 3.97 -1.56 -8.18
N ASN A 20 4.09 -1.06 -9.41
CA ASN A 20 4.69 -1.82 -10.51
C ASN A 20 6.16 -2.15 -10.24
N MET A 21 6.92 -1.21 -9.66
CA MET A 21 8.31 -1.47 -9.24
C MET A 21 8.40 -2.56 -8.17
N VAL A 22 7.53 -2.53 -7.16
CA VAL A 22 7.45 -3.57 -6.12
C VAL A 22 7.12 -4.94 -6.71
N VAL A 23 6.19 -5.00 -7.67
CA VAL A 23 5.85 -6.24 -8.38
C VAL A 23 7.06 -6.79 -9.14
N ALA A 24 7.77 -5.93 -9.89
CA ALA A 24 8.96 -6.34 -10.61
C ALA A 24 10.05 -6.89 -9.68
N LEU A 25 10.35 -6.20 -8.58
CA LEU A 25 11.33 -6.66 -7.58
C LEU A 25 10.93 -8.00 -6.94
N ARG A 26 9.63 -8.19 -6.69
CA ARG A 26 9.10 -9.46 -6.18
C ARG A 26 9.24 -10.60 -7.16
N MET A 27 8.99 -10.35 -8.44
CA MET A 27 9.22 -11.35 -9.48
C MET A 27 10.69 -11.80 -9.51
N VAL A 28 11.64 -10.86 -9.35
CA VAL A 28 13.07 -11.18 -9.24
C VAL A 28 13.37 -12.02 -8.00
N ARG A 29 12.84 -11.63 -6.81
CA ARG A 29 13.05 -12.42 -5.58
C ARG A 29 12.44 -13.82 -5.67
N LEU A 30 11.24 -13.94 -6.25
CA LEU A 30 10.55 -15.22 -6.40
C LEU A 30 11.25 -16.14 -7.42
N ALA A 31 11.83 -15.58 -8.48
CA ALA A 31 12.56 -16.36 -9.48
C ALA A 31 13.75 -17.14 -8.90
N GLY A 32 14.26 -16.74 -7.73
CA GLY A 32 15.30 -17.48 -7.01
C GLY A 32 14.85 -18.86 -6.50
N GLY A 33 13.55 -19.07 -6.25
CA GLY A 33 12.99 -20.37 -5.86
C GLY A 33 13.49 -20.96 -4.53
N ASP A 34 14.27 -20.20 -3.75
CA ASP A 34 14.89 -20.63 -2.51
C ASP A 34 13.99 -20.39 -1.28
N GLN A 35 14.49 -20.69 -0.09
CA GLN A 35 13.78 -20.42 1.17
C GLN A 35 13.46 -18.92 1.36
N LYS A 36 14.29 -18.05 0.78
CA LYS A 36 14.09 -16.59 0.82
C LYS A 36 12.95 -16.17 -0.11
N ALA A 37 12.73 -16.85 -1.23
CA ALA A 37 11.57 -16.66 -2.10
C ALA A 37 10.26 -17.06 -1.39
N TRP A 38 10.26 -18.19 -0.68
CA TRP A 38 9.08 -18.65 0.09
C TRP A 38 8.70 -17.71 1.22
N SER A 39 9.67 -17.25 2.01
CA SER A 39 9.41 -16.28 3.07
C SER A 39 8.92 -14.94 2.51
N GLU A 40 9.44 -14.49 1.36
CA GLU A 40 8.91 -13.30 0.67
C GLU A 40 7.44 -13.50 0.28
N ALA A 41 7.07 -14.64 -0.32
CA ALA A 41 5.69 -14.92 -0.72
C ALA A 41 4.71 -14.82 0.46
N GLN A 42 5.06 -15.39 1.61
CA GLN A 42 4.26 -15.29 2.84
C GLN A 42 4.16 -13.86 3.35
N LEU A 43 5.27 -13.10 3.29
CA LEU A 43 5.30 -11.71 3.68
C LEU A 43 4.38 -10.86 2.80
N MET A 44 4.33 -11.11 1.48
CA MET A 44 3.45 -10.36 0.57
C MET A 44 1.96 -10.47 0.93
N VAL A 45 1.52 -11.62 1.43
CA VAL A 45 0.13 -11.83 1.85
C VAL A 45 -0.10 -11.12 3.18
N SER A 46 0.82 -11.32 4.12
CA SER A 46 0.75 -10.73 5.46
C SER A 46 0.68 -9.21 5.41
N GLU A 47 1.50 -8.55 4.59
CA GLU A 47 1.49 -7.10 4.40
C GLU A 47 0.15 -6.58 3.86
N LYS A 48 -0.48 -7.30 2.92
CA LYS A 48 -1.79 -6.92 2.36
C LYS A 48 -2.87 -7.00 3.43
N VAL A 49 -2.90 -8.10 4.18
CA VAL A 49 -3.88 -8.32 5.26
C VAL A 49 -3.69 -7.29 6.37
N GLN A 50 -2.46 -7.05 6.82
CA GLN A 50 -2.18 -6.06 7.86
C GLN A 50 -2.63 -4.65 7.46
N THR A 51 -2.33 -4.23 6.22
CA THR A 51 -2.73 -2.90 5.74
C THR A 51 -4.25 -2.78 5.61
N ALA A 52 -4.91 -3.82 5.06
CA ALA A 52 -6.36 -3.84 4.91
C ALA A 52 -7.08 -3.83 6.27
N MET A 53 -6.62 -4.63 7.23
CA MET A 53 -7.21 -4.69 8.58
C MET A 53 -7.01 -3.38 9.34
N ALA A 54 -5.82 -2.79 9.27
CA ALA A 54 -5.56 -1.48 9.88
C ALA A 54 -6.49 -0.40 9.30
N LEU A 55 -6.63 -0.36 7.98
CA LEU A 55 -7.53 0.58 7.31
C LEU A 55 -8.99 0.31 7.62
N ALA A 56 -9.43 -0.95 7.71
CA ALA A 56 -10.81 -1.29 8.05
C ALA A 56 -11.19 -0.72 9.42
N VAL A 57 -10.33 -0.91 10.42
CA VAL A 57 -10.55 -0.38 11.78
C VAL A 57 -10.49 1.15 11.79
N GLU A 58 -9.43 1.75 11.23
CA GLU A 58 -9.24 3.21 11.18
C GLU A 58 -10.39 3.91 10.45
N ASN A 59 -10.84 3.36 9.31
CA ASN A 59 -11.92 3.92 8.51
C ASN A 59 -13.29 3.76 9.20
N SER A 60 -13.52 2.65 9.91
CA SER A 60 -14.75 2.45 10.70
C SER A 60 -14.88 3.50 11.80
N PHE A 61 -13.79 3.75 12.55
CA PHE A 61 -13.77 4.80 13.56
C PHE A 61 -13.91 6.20 12.95
N ALA A 62 -13.24 6.45 11.82
CA ALA A 62 -13.36 7.72 11.11
C ALA A 62 -14.80 7.99 10.65
N LEU A 63 -15.49 6.96 10.14
CA LEU A 63 -16.89 7.06 9.72
C LEU A 63 -17.82 7.30 10.92
N ALA A 64 -17.66 6.53 12.00
CA ALA A 64 -18.43 6.71 13.23
C ALA A 64 -18.20 8.09 13.86
N GLY A 65 -17.00 8.64 13.74
CA GLY A 65 -16.65 10.01 14.16
C GLY A 65 -17.09 11.11 13.20
N GLY A 66 -17.87 10.80 12.15
CA GLY A 66 -18.43 11.79 11.23
C GLY A 66 -17.46 12.36 10.18
N LYS A 67 -16.31 11.71 9.93
CA LYS A 67 -15.41 12.15 8.85
C LYS A 67 -16.06 11.94 7.49
N SER A 68 -15.83 12.88 6.57
CA SER A 68 -16.31 12.76 5.20
C SER A 68 -15.64 11.62 4.45
N MET A 69 -16.36 11.00 3.52
CA MET A 69 -15.84 9.89 2.70
C MET A 69 -14.59 10.30 1.90
N ASN A 70 -14.53 11.55 1.46
CA ASN A 70 -13.35 12.08 0.76
C ASN A 70 -12.10 12.10 1.65
N ALA A 71 -12.25 12.50 2.92
CA ALA A 71 -11.14 12.50 3.88
C ALA A 71 -10.67 11.07 4.19
N ILE A 72 -11.61 10.13 4.34
CA ILE A 72 -11.33 8.70 4.56
C ILE A 72 -10.61 8.08 3.36
N GLY A 73 -11.09 8.35 2.14
CA GLY A 73 -10.46 7.86 0.91
C GLY A 73 -9.03 8.38 0.73
N SER A 74 -8.83 9.68 0.94
CA SER A 74 -7.51 10.31 0.83
C SER A 74 -6.51 9.77 1.86
N HIS A 75 -6.97 9.56 3.09
CA HIS A 75 -6.19 8.91 4.15
C HIS A 75 -5.80 7.47 3.77
N SER A 76 -6.75 6.72 3.21
CA SER A 76 -6.51 5.33 2.77
C SER A 76 -5.45 5.25 1.68
N VAL A 77 -5.51 6.14 0.68
CA VAL A 77 -4.50 6.22 -0.39
C VAL A 77 -3.11 6.54 0.19
N ALA A 78 -3.01 7.49 1.13
CA ALA A 78 -1.74 7.84 1.77
C ALA A 78 -1.13 6.66 2.55
N LYS A 79 -1.95 5.88 3.25
CA LYS A 79 -1.54 4.65 3.95
C LYS A 79 -1.03 3.59 2.98
N TYR A 80 -1.73 3.34 1.87
CA TYR A 80 -1.28 2.40 0.85
C TYR A 80 0.05 2.82 0.23
N ARG A 81 0.23 4.11 -0.08
CA ARG A 81 1.51 4.63 -0.58
C ARG A 81 2.64 4.41 0.40
N THR A 82 2.41 4.67 1.68
CA THR A 82 3.42 4.43 2.73
C THR A 82 3.80 2.95 2.80
N ALA A 83 2.83 2.04 2.70
CA ALA A 83 3.09 0.60 2.67
C ALA A 83 3.89 0.17 1.44
N VAL A 84 3.48 0.61 0.24
CA VAL A 84 4.18 0.32 -1.02
C VAL A 84 5.60 0.85 -1.02
N ARG A 85 5.82 2.07 -0.53
CA ARG A 85 7.16 2.65 -0.41
C ARG A 85 8.06 1.84 0.52
N LYS A 86 7.56 1.43 1.69
CA LYS A 86 8.31 0.55 2.62
C LYS A 86 8.68 -0.77 1.95
N ASN A 87 7.78 -1.34 1.17
CA ASN A 87 8.04 -2.57 0.42
C ASN A 87 9.14 -2.37 -0.62
N HIS A 88 9.07 -1.28 -1.39
CA HIS A 88 10.10 -0.91 -2.35
C HIS A 88 11.46 -0.77 -1.68
N GLU A 89 11.54 0.02 -0.61
CA GLU A 89 12.79 0.24 0.16
C GLU A 89 13.37 -1.04 0.76
N ARG A 90 12.51 -2.01 1.14
CA ARG A 90 12.94 -3.32 1.65
C ARG A 90 13.47 -4.22 0.55
N LEU A 91 12.81 -4.22 -0.61
CA LEU A 91 13.15 -5.07 -1.74
C LEU A 91 14.33 -4.54 -2.55
N SER A 92 14.62 -3.25 -2.47
CA SER A 92 15.76 -2.61 -3.12
C SER A 92 17.05 -2.68 -2.30
N ARG A 93 17.03 -3.32 -1.13
CA ARG A 93 18.21 -3.60 -0.29
C ARG A 93 18.67 -5.02 -0.53
#